data_AF-A0A7S2IUJ3-F1
#
_entry.id   AF-A0A7S2IUJ3-F1
#
_cell.length_a   1.000
_cell.length_b   1.000
_cell.length_c   1.000
_cell.angle_alpha   90.00
_cell.angle_beta   90.00
_cell.angle_gamma   90.00
#
_symmetry.space_group_name_H-M   'P 1'
#
loop_
_entity.id
_entity.type
_entity.pdbx_description
1 polymer ?
#
loop_
_entity_poly.entity_id
_entity_poly.type
_entity_poly.pdbx_seq_one_letter_code
_entity_poly.pdbx_strand_id
1 'polypeptide(L)'
;FQLSTKPAAAAPSICLAVPTVRLFPEELNLIYDSKCGVCQWEVDFLRDRDTSGRLMFTDLEGPGFEEGVPRNGGLDYETALASFHAVRADGTVLRGMPVFQAAYAAVGLG
;
A
#
# COMPACT_ATOMS: atom_id res chain seq x y z
N PHE A 1 43.20 -46.15 -0.50
CA PHE A 1 43.02 -44.77 0.02
C PHE A 1 41.71 -44.22 -0.51
N GLN A 2 40.60 -44.51 0.17
CA GLN A 2 39.34 -43.83 -0.09
C GLN A 2 39.38 -42.47 0.61
N LEU A 3 39.31 -41.37 -0.14
CA LEU A 3 38.96 -40.08 0.44
C LEU A 3 37.43 -39.93 0.33
N SER A 4 36.80 -40.09 1.49
CA SER A 4 35.42 -39.72 1.76
C SER A 4 35.30 -38.20 1.76
N THR A 5 34.48 -37.63 0.88
CA THR A 5 34.03 -36.24 0.99
C THR A 5 32.57 -36.24 1.45
N LYS A 6 32.39 -35.76 2.68
CA LYS A 6 31.11 -35.54 3.37
C LYS A 6 30.43 -34.27 2.82
N PRO A 7 29.13 -34.25 2.50
CA PRO A 7 28.45 -33.02 2.14
C PRO A 7 28.20 -32.16 3.38
N ALA A 8 28.43 -30.85 3.27
CA ALA A 8 28.08 -29.86 4.27
C ALA A 8 26.56 -29.63 4.24
N ALA A 9 25.89 -29.87 5.38
CA ALA A 9 24.48 -29.58 5.57
C ALA A 9 24.25 -28.06 5.53
N ALA A 10 23.29 -27.63 4.71
CA ALA A 10 22.78 -26.27 4.72
C ALA A 10 22.07 -25.98 6.05
N ALA A 11 22.46 -24.88 6.72
CA ALA A 11 21.75 -24.39 7.89
C ALA A 11 20.42 -23.76 7.46
N PRO A 12 19.34 -23.89 8.27
CA PRO A 12 18.08 -23.23 7.98
C PRO A 12 18.23 -21.73 8.22
N SER A 13 18.05 -20.92 7.17
CA SER A 13 17.85 -19.49 7.31
C SER A 13 16.52 -19.25 8.00
N ILE A 14 16.57 -18.98 9.30
CA ILE A 14 15.43 -18.48 10.06
C ILE A 14 15.24 -17.03 9.59
N CYS A 15 14.26 -16.80 8.72
CA CYS A 15 13.74 -15.46 8.46
C CYS A 15 13.13 -14.95 9.76
N LEU A 16 13.87 -14.11 10.51
CA LEU A 16 13.26 -13.34 11.59
C LEU A 16 12.20 -12.44 10.97
N ALA A 17 10.94 -12.66 11.31
CA ALA A 17 9.88 -11.71 11.03
C ALA A 17 10.17 -10.45 11.84
N VAL A 18 10.59 -9.39 11.15
CA VAL A 18 10.72 -8.06 11.73
C VAL A 18 9.32 -7.62 12.17
N PRO A 19 9.11 -7.11 13.39
CA PRO A 19 7.82 -6.59 13.80
C PRO A 19 7.48 -5.40 12.89
N THR A 20 6.59 -5.63 11.92
CA THR A 20 6.16 -4.61 10.99
C THR A 20 5.23 -3.67 11.74
N VAL A 21 5.76 -2.52 12.16
CA VAL A 21 4.93 -1.41 12.63
C VAL A 21 3.94 -1.08 11.51
N ARG A 22 2.65 -1.27 11.76
CA ARG A 22 1.59 -0.90 10.81
C ARG A 22 1.16 0.54 11.08
N LEU A 23 1.06 1.33 10.03
CA LEU A 23 0.64 2.73 10.10
C LEU A 23 -0.87 2.90 10.30
N PHE A 24 -1.66 1.92 9.86
CA PHE A 24 -3.12 1.86 9.95
C PHE A 24 -3.61 0.39 9.89
N PRO A 25 -4.86 0.10 10.33
CA PRO A 25 -5.38 -1.28 10.37
C PRO A 25 -5.73 -1.87 8.99
N GLU A 26 -6.11 -1.03 8.03
CA GLU A 26 -6.37 -1.41 6.63
C GLU A 26 -5.07 -1.87 5.93
N GLU A 27 -5.17 -2.44 4.73
CA GLU A 27 -3.98 -2.85 3.98
C GLU A 27 -3.38 -1.73 3.14
N LEU A 28 -4.25 -0.84 2.65
CA LEU A 28 -3.90 0.16 1.66
C LEU A 28 -4.68 1.44 1.92
N ASN A 29 -3.98 2.57 2.07
CA ASN A 29 -4.55 3.90 2.09
C ASN A 29 -4.43 4.53 0.70
N LEU A 30 -5.55 4.85 0.06
CA LEU A 30 -5.60 5.52 -1.24
C LEU A 30 -5.62 7.03 -1.03
N ILE A 31 -4.62 7.72 -1.59
CA ILE A 31 -4.55 9.18 -1.59
C ILE A 31 -5.14 9.66 -2.91
N TYR A 32 -6.26 10.37 -2.83
CA TYR A 32 -7.03 10.76 -4.01
C TYR A 32 -7.48 12.22 -3.93
N ASP A 33 -7.76 12.82 -5.09
CA ASP A 33 -8.32 14.17 -5.20
C ASP A 33 -9.83 14.08 -5.47
N SER A 34 -10.67 14.52 -4.52
CA SER A 34 -12.14 14.54 -4.69
C SER A 34 -12.64 15.56 -5.71
N LYS A 35 -11.83 16.55 -6.12
CA LYS A 35 -12.16 17.49 -7.22
C LYS A 35 -11.85 16.91 -8.59
N CYS A 36 -11.09 15.82 -8.68
CA CYS A 36 -10.88 15.09 -9.92
C CYS A 36 -11.98 14.03 -10.11
N GLY A 37 -12.91 14.29 -11.04
CA GLY A 37 -14.07 13.43 -11.27
C GLY A 37 -13.75 11.95 -11.55
N VAL A 38 -12.61 11.66 -12.20
CA VAL A 38 -12.17 10.27 -12.43
C VAL A 38 -11.65 9.63 -11.14
N CYS A 39 -10.90 10.38 -10.32
CA CYS A 39 -10.42 9.88 -9.04
C CYS A 39 -11.57 9.60 -8.07
N GLN A 40 -12.55 10.52 -8.01
CA GLN A 40 -13.74 10.37 -7.19
C GLN A 40 -14.57 9.14 -7.62
N TRP A 41 -14.81 8.97 -8.93
CA TRP A 41 -15.54 7.81 -9.45
C TRP A 41 -14.86 6.49 -9.10
N GLU A 42 -13.54 6.42 -9.23
CA GLU A 42 -12.76 5.24 -8.88
C GLU A 42 -12.88 4.91 -7.38
N VAL A 43 -12.76 5.91 -6.51
CA VAL A 43 -12.87 5.73 -5.07
C VAL A 43 -14.26 5.25 -4.66
N ASP A 44 -15.31 5.82 -5.24
CA ASP A 44 -16.69 5.37 -4.96
C ASP A 44 -16.90 3.92 -5.44
N PHE A 45 -16.40 3.58 -6.64
CA PHE A 45 -16.45 2.21 -7.17
C PHE A 45 -15.75 1.19 -6.26
N LEU A 46 -14.59 1.55 -5.71
CA LEU A 46 -13.81 0.72 -4.79
C LEU A 46 -14.50 0.62 -3.42
N ARG A 47 -15.01 1.73 -2.88
CA ARG A 47 -15.70 1.77 -1.60
C ARG A 47 -16.93 0.86 -1.58
N ASP A 48 -17.69 0.81 -2.68
CA ASP A 48 -18.84 -0.08 -2.83
C ASP A 48 -18.46 -1.58 -2.83
N ARG A 49 -17.21 -1.91 -3.16
CA ARG A 49 -16.71 -3.30 -3.27
C ARG A 49 -15.86 -3.74 -2.10
N ASP A 50 -15.35 -2.81 -1.31
CA ASP A 50 -14.55 -3.10 -0.13
C ASP A 50 -15.40 -3.59 1.06
N THR A 51 -16.00 -4.76 0.87
CA THR A 51 -16.85 -5.42 1.87
C THR A 51 -16.09 -5.85 3.13
N SER A 52 -14.75 -5.93 3.05
CA SER A 52 -13.88 -6.39 4.13
C SER A 52 -13.12 -5.25 4.83
N GLY A 53 -13.34 -3.99 4.45
CA GLY A 53 -12.67 -2.84 5.05
C GLY A 53 -11.15 -2.89 4.88
N ARG A 54 -10.66 -3.32 3.71
CA ARG A 54 -9.24 -3.46 3.39
C ARG A 54 -8.61 -2.15 2.90
N LEU A 55 -9.44 -1.17 2.51
CA LEU A 55 -9.03 0.11 1.96
C LEU A 55 -9.37 1.26 2.90
N MET A 56 -8.38 2.09 3.17
CA MET A 56 -8.54 3.43 3.72
C MET A 56 -8.52 4.44 2.57
N PHE A 57 -9.25 5.53 2.70
CA PHE A 57 -9.31 6.59 1.69
C PHE A 57 -8.99 7.93 2.34
N THR A 58 -7.96 8.61 1.83
CA THR A 58 -7.55 9.94 2.26
C THR A 58 -7.76 10.91 1.11
N ASP A 59 -8.70 11.84 1.30
CA ASP A 59 -8.97 12.91 0.34
C ASP A 59 -7.94 14.02 0.52
N LEU A 60 -7.17 14.29 -0.54
CA LEU A 60 -6.19 15.36 -0.67
C LEU A 60 -6.82 16.74 -0.48
N GLU A 61 -8.06 16.91 -0.92
CA GLU A 61 -8.83 18.16 -0.81
C GLU A 61 -9.59 18.26 0.52
N GLY A 62 -9.56 17.19 1.31
CA GLY A 62 -10.22 17.10 2.61
C GLY A 62 -9.40 17.75 3.72
N PRO A 63 -10.05 18.24 4.79
CA PRO A 63 -9.36 18.84 5.95
C PRO A 63 -8.50 17.84 6.74
N GLY A 64 -8.56 16.55 6.42
CA GLY A 64 -7.78 15.49 7.06
C GLY A 64 -6.47 15.12 6.36
N PHE A 65 -6.17 15.74 5.21
CA PHE A 65 -4.87 15.53 4.56
C PHE A 65 -3.77 16.29 5.31
N GLU A 66 -2.79 15.54 5.78
CA GLU A 66 -1.57 16.06 6.40
C GLU A 66 -0.40 15.76 5.47
N GLU A 67 0.40 16.77 5.15
CA GLU A 67 1.62 16.62 4.35
C GLU A 67 2.76 16.03 5.17
N GLY A 68 3.65 15.26 4.53
CA GLY A 68 4.87 14.76 5.15
C GLY A 68 4.69 13.63 6.18
N VAL A 69 3.45 13.24 6.52
CA VAL A 69 3.21 12.12 7.45
C VAL A 69 3.34 10.76 6.76
N PRO A 70 3.90 9.73 7.44
CA PRO A 70 4.10 8.41 6.83
C PRO A 70 2.82 7.75 6.31
N ARG A 71 1.68 7.93 7.01
CA ARG A 71 0.39 7.35 6.60
C ARG A 71 -0.14 7.88 5.27
N ASN A 72 0.32 9.07 4.87
CA ASN A 72 0.04 9.70 3.57
C ASN A 72 1.24 9.59 2.61
N GLY A 73 2.21 8.73 2.92
CA GLY A 73 3.36 8.45 2.07
C GLY A 73 4.47 9.49 2.17
N GLY A 74 4.43 10.38 3.16
CA GLY A 74 5.37 11.49 3.26
C GLY A 74 5.27 12.51 2.13
N LEU A 75 4.12 12.55 1.44
CA LEU A 75 3.90 13.37 0.27
C LEU A 75 3.58 14.83 0.68
N ASP A 76 4.05 15.76 -0.13
CA ASP A 76 3.51 17.12 -0.17
C ASP A 76 2.29 17.18 -1.10
N TYR A 77 1.54 18.27 -1.03
CA TYR A 77 0.31 18.46 -1.80
C TYR A 77 0.54 18.36 -3.31
N GLU A 78 1.58 19.02 -3.82
CA GLU A 78 1.88 19.05 -5.27
C GLU A 78 2.22 17.66 -5.81
N THR A 79 3.00 16.88 -5.07
CA THR A 79 3.36 15.52 -5.43
C THR A 79 2.14 14.61 -5.39
N ALA A 80 1.32 14.71 -4.33
CA ALA A 80 0.09 13.94 -4.20
C ALA A 80 -0.91 14.25 -5.34
N LEU A 81 -0.99 15.50 -5.78
CA LEU A 81 -1.84 15.92 -6.90
C LEU A 81 -1.35 15.41 -8.26
N ALA A 82 -0.03 15.31 -8.46
CA ALA A 82 0.57 14.97 -9.75
C ALA A 82 0.33 13.51 -10.21
N SER A 83 -0.10 12.62 -9.32
CA SER A 83 -0.32 11.21 -9.64
C SER A 83 -1.23 10.54 -8.63
N PHE A 84 -1.84 9.42 -9.01
CA PHE A 84 -2.59 8.61 -8.07
C PHE A 84 -1.62 7.84 -7.16
N HIS A 85 -1.79 7.96 -5.84
CA HIS A 85 -0.88 7.36 -4.85
C HIS A 85 -1.62 6.44 -3.89
N ALA A 86 -0.88 5.48 -3.34
CA ALA A 86 -1.35 4.70 -2.21
C ALA A 86 -0.21 4.35 -1.27
N VAL A 87 -0.55 4.09 -0.03
CA VAL A 87 0.40 3.67 1.00
C VAL A 87 -0.04 2.32 1.51
N ARG A 88 0.86 1.35 1.59
CA ARG A 88 0.58 0.08 2.28
C ARG A 88 0.68 0.26 3.78
N ALA A 89 0.07 -0.64 4.54
CA ALA A 89 0.13 -0.62 6.00
C ALA A 89 1.56 -0.57 6.57
N ASP A 90 2.56 -1.10 5.85
CA ASP A 90 3.98 -1.08 6.22
C ASP A 90 4.71 0.22 5.85
N GLY A 91 4.02 1.19 5.24
CA GLY A 91 4.59 2.46 4.77
C GLY A 91 5.10 2.45 3.33
N THR A 92 5.02 1.33 2.61
CA THR A 92 5.42 1.28 1.20
C THR A 92 4.51 2.16 0.35
N VAL A 93 5.08 3.13 -0.36
CA VAL A 93 4.34 4.02 -1.26
C VAL A 93 4.24 3.42 -2.66
N LEU A 94 3.04 3.43 -3.21
CA LEU A 94 2.70 3.07 -4.59
C LEU A 94 2.31 4.32 -5.36
N ARG A 95 2.59 4.33 -6.67
CA ARG A 95 2.26 5.44 -7.57
C ARG A 95 1.81 4.94 -8.94
N GLY A 96 0.76 5.51 -9.48
CA GLY A 96 0.24 5.20 -10.81
C GLY A 96 -0.37 3.80 -10.90
N MET A 97 -0.08 3.06 -11.98
CA MET A 97 -0.68 1.73 -12.25
C MET A 97 -0.62 0.72 -11.08
N PRO A 98 0.50 0.58 -10.35
CA PRO A 98 0.58 -0.26 -9.16
C PRO A 98 -0.49 0.01 -8.08
N VAL A 99 -0.99 1.25 -7.98
CA VAL A 99 -2.06 1.58 -7.03
C VAL A 99 -3.34 0.85 -7.39
N PHE A 100 -3.77 0.94 -8.64
CA PHE A 100 -5.00 0.30 -9.12
C PHE A 100 -4.91 -1.22 -9.02
N GLN A 101 -3.75 -1.81 -9.37
CA GLN A 101 -3.53 -3.25 -9.21
C GLN A 101 -3.69 -3.69 -7.75
N ALA A 102 -3.10 -2.95 -6.81
CA ALA A 102 -3.21 -3.26 -5.39
C ALA A 102 -4.62 -3.04 -4.85
N ALA A 103 -5.29 -1.96 -5.24
CA ALA A 103 -6.65 -1.64 -4.83
C ALA A 103 -7.66 -2.68 -5.34
N TYR A 104 -7.57 -3.08 -6.61
CA TYR A 104 -8.42 -4.11 -7.20
C TYR A 104 -8.20 -5.48 -6.57
N ALA A 105 -6.95 -5.86 -6.31
CA ALA A 105 -6.67 -7.10 -5.57
C ALA A 105 -7.28 -7.07 -4.16
N ALA A 106 -7.21 -5.93 -3.46
CA ALA A 106 -7.77 -5.79 -2.12
C ALA A 106 -9.30 -5.96 -2.07
N VAL A 107 -10.01 -5.62 -3.16
CA VAL A 107 -11.47 -5.78 -3.29
C VAL A 107 -11.89 -7.00 -4.11
N GLY A 108 -10.96 -7.91 -4.43
CA GLY A 108 -11.25 -9.19 -5.10
C GLY A 108 -11.51 -9.09 -6.62
N LEU A 109 -11.00 -8.05 -7.28
CA LEU A 109 -11.07 -7.87 -8.74
C LEU A 109 -9.79 -8.27 -9.48
N GLY A 110 -8.75 -8.72 -8.77
CA GLY A 110 -7.44 -9.09 -9.31
C GLY A 110 -6.73 -10.15 -8.49
#